data_AF-A0A350CU50-F1
#
_entry.id   AF-A0A350CU50-F1
#
_cell.length_a   1.000
_cell.length_b   1.000
_cell.length_c   1.000
_cell.angle_alpha   90.00
_cell.angle_beta   90.00
_cell.angle_gamma   90.00
#
_symmetry.space_group_name_H-M   'P 1'
#
loop_
_entity.id
_entity.type
_entity.pdbx_description
1 polymer ?
#
loop_
_entity_poly.entity_id
_entity_poly.type
_entity_poly.pdbx_seq_one_letter_code
_entity_poly.pdbx_strand_id
1 'polypeptide(L)' 'MNYEGKLALVLGLGESGLAMAQWLARCGARVRVADTRGAPARLPALREAVPGAEFVAGAFG' A
#
# COMPACT_ATOMS: atom_id res chain seq x y z
N MET A 1 -6.85 18.01 0.46
CA MET A 1 -6.29 17.32 1.65
C MET A 1 -4.77 17.26 1.53
N ASN A 2 -4.04 17.46 2.63
CA ASN A 2 -2.58 17.31 2.67
C ASN A 2 -2.22 15.91 3.23
N TYR A 3 -1.45 15.13 2.46
CA TYR A 3 -0.97 13.79 2.80
C TYR A 3 0.55 13.73 3.05
N GLU A 4 1.25 14.82 2.83
CA GLU A 4 2.71 14.90 2.96
C GLU A 4 3.16 14.51 4.37
N GLY A 5 4.10 13.55 4.44
CA GLY A 5 4.65 13.05 5.70
C GLY A 5 3.72 12.16 6.53
N LYS A 6 2.44 12.01 6.15
CA LYS A 6 1.48 11.18 6.89
C LYS A 6 1.67 9.70 6.56
N LEU A 7 1.43 8.83 7.54
CA LEU A 7 1.30 7.39 7.32
C LEU A 7 -0.13 7.06 6.90
N ALA A 8 -0.29 6.49 5.71
CA ALA A 8 -1.56 6.02 5.17
C ALA A 8 -1.60 4.48 5.14
N LEU A 9 -2.67 3.90 5.67
CA LEU A 9 -2.94 2.47 5.63
C LEU A 9 -3.93 2.16 4.50
N VAL A 10 -3.54 1.27 3.59
CA VAL A 10 -4.40 0.70 2.56
C VAL A 10 -4.70 -0.75 2.93
N LEU A 11 -5.99 -1.09 3.05
CA LEU A 11 -6.45 -2.45 3.35
C LEU A 11 -6.83 -3.18 2.05
N GLY A 12 -6.09 -4.22 1.72
CA GLY A 12 -6.24 -5.05 0.53
C GLY A 12 -5.39 -4.56 -0.65
N LEU A 13 -4.55 -5.45 -1.18
CA LEU A 13 -3.74 -5.26 -2.39
C LEU A 13 -4.43 -5.88 -3.62
N GLY A 14 -5.63 -5.37 -3.91
CA GLY A 14 -6.31 -5.56 -5.19
C GLY A 14 -5.93 -4.46 -6.19
N GLU A 15 -6.83 -4.21 -7.13
CA GLU A 15 -6.66 -3.11 -8.09
C GLU A 15 -6.75 -1.74 -7.46
N SER A 16 -7.84 -1.50 -6.73
CA SER A 16 -8.05 -0.24 -6.02
C SER A 16 -6.96 0.01 -4.99
N GLY A 17 -6.50 -1.03 -4.29
CA GLY A 17 -5.42 -0.93 -3.31
C GLY A 17 -4.09 -0.48 -3.92
N LEU A 18 -3.71 -1.04 -5.08
CA LEU A 18 -2.51 -0.61 -5.78
C LEU A 18 -2.62 0.83 -6.27
N ALA A 19 -3.75 1.21 -6.87
CA ALA A 19 -3.98 2.58 -7.33
C ALA A 19 -3.95 3.60 -6.18
N MET A 20 -4.56 3.26 -5.04
CA MET A 20 -4.52 4.07 -3.82
C MET A 20 -3.10 4.23 -3.28
N ALA A 21 -2.32 3.14 -3.20
CA ALA A 21 -0.94 3.18 -2.74
C ALA A 21 -0.07 4.09 -3.62
N GLN A 22 -0.19 3.97 -4.94
CA GLN A 22 0.53 4.81 -5.90
C GLN A 22 0.15 6.29 -5.76
N TRP A 23 -1.15 6.59 -5.66
CA TRP A 23 -1.61 7.97 -5.50
C TRP A 23 -1.12 8.58 -4.17
N LEU A 24 -1.26 7.86 -3.06
CA LEU A 24 -0.84 8.31 -1.74
C LEU A 24 0.66 8.56 -1.68
N ALA A 25 1.47 7.66 -2.24
CA ALA A 25 2.92 7.83 -2.34
C ALA A 25 3.28 9.07 -3.16
N ARG A 26 2.61 9.29 -4.31
CA ARG A 26 2.81 10.50 -5.11
C ARG A 26 2.40 11.78 -4.38
N CYS A 27 1.45 11.72 -3.46
CA CYS A 27 1.08 12.85 -2.59
C CYS A 27 2.03 13.05 -1.40
N GLY A 28 3.15 12.32 -1.32
CA GLY A 28 4.15 12.46 -0.25
C GLY A 28 3.80 11.68 1.03
N ALA A 29 2.80 10.79 0.99
CA ALA A 29 2.49 9.94 2.13
C ALA A 29 3.50 8.79 2.25
N ARG A 30 3.74 8.36 3.48
CA ARG A 30 4.31 7.03 3.77
C ARG A 30 3.17 6.02 3.66
N VAL A 31 3.38 4.93 2.91
CA VAL A 31 2.32 3.97 2.61
C VAL A 31 2.58 2.65 3.32
N ARG A 32 1.57 2.13 4.01
CA ARG A 32 1.51 0.74 4.46
C ARG A 32 0.32 0.06 3.79
N VAL A 33 0.55 -1.10 3.19
CA VAL A 33 -0.49 -1.95 2.62
C VAL A 33 -0.61 -3.19 3.48
N ALA A 34 -1.82 -3.47 3.98
CA ALA A 34 -2.10 -4.70 4.72
C ALA A 34 -3.07 -5.58 3.92
N ASP A 35 -2.77 -6.87 3.78
CA ASP A 35 -3.62 -7.84 3.09
C ASP A 35 -3.65 -9.16 3.85
N THR A 36 -4.80 -9.83 3.90
CA THR A 36 -4.91 -11.13 4.57
C THR A 36 -4.17 -12.23 3.83
N ARG A 37 -3.90 -12.04 2.53
CA ARG A 37 -3.12 -12.94 1.69
C ARG A 37 -1.63 -12.69 1.89
N GLY A 38 -0.85 -13.76 2.05
CA GLY A 38 0.61 -13.69 2.18
C GLY A 38 1.34 -13.19 0.93
N ALA A 39 0.82 -13.52 -0.25
CA ALA A 39 1.43 -13.17 -1.53
C ALA A 39 0.34 -12.81 -2.57
N PRO A 40 -0.33 -11.66 -2.43
CA PRO A 40 -1.28 -11.19 -3.44
C PRO A 40 -0.56 -10.93 -4.77
N ALA A 41 -1.20 -11.24 -5.89
CA ALA A 41 -0.60 -11.19 -7.24
C ALA A 41 0.05 -9.84 -7.60
N ARG A 42 -0.43 -8.74 -7.00
CA ARG A 42 0.07 -7.37 -7.25
C ARG A 42 1.16 -6.90 -6.27
N LEU A 43 1.65 -7.76 -5.37
CA LEU A 43 2.77 -7.43 -4.48
C LEU A 43 4.06 -7.03 -5.24
N PRO A 44 4.46 -7.69 -6.34
CA PRO A 44 5.59 -7.23 -7.14
C PRO A 44 5.38 -5.82 -7.70
N ALA A 45 4.18 -5.54 -8.23
CA ALA A 45 3.84 -4.22 -8.78
C ALA A 45 3.83 -3.12 -7.71
N LEU A 46 3.42 -3.42 -6.48
CA LEU A 46 3.53 -2.48 -5.36
C LEU A 46 4.99 -2.15 -5.05
N ARG A 47 5.86 -3.17 -4.98
CA ARG A 47 7.30 -3.00 -4.69
C ARG A 47 8.03 -2.21 -5.76
N GLU A 48 7.61 -2.36 -7.02
CA GLU A 48 8.14 -1.59 -8.14
C GLU A 48 7.64 -0.13 -8.12
N ALA A 49 6.33 0.06 -8.00
CA ALA A 49 5.73 1.40 -8.11
C ALA A 49 5.93 2.25 -6.85
N VAL A 50 6.01 1.63 -5.68
CA VAL A 50 6.20 2.29 -4.39
C VAL A 50 7.22 1.50 -3.55
N PRO A 51 8.53 1.59 -3.85
CA PRO A 51 9.56 0.81 -3.14
C PRO A 51 9.61 1.05 -1.63
N GLY A 52 9.19 2.23 -1.17
CA GLY A 52 9.10 2.59 0.24
C GLY A 52 7.82 2.13 0.95
N ALA A 53 6.91 1.44 0.26
CA ALA A 53 5.69 0.93 0.88
C ALA A 53 5.98 -0.28 1.77
N GLU A 54 5.47 -0.25 3.00
CA GLU A 54 5.48 -1.41 3.88
C GLU A 54 4.35 -2.37 3.48
N PHE A 55 4.62 -3.67 3.37
CA PHE A 55 3.59 -4.70 3.15
C PHE A 55 3.47 -5.59 4.38
N VAL A 56 2.26 -5.69 4.93
CA VAL A 56 1.93 -6.54 6.08
C VAL A 56 0.93 -7.60 5.65
N ALA A 57 1.29 -8.86 5.81
CA ALA A 57 0.41 -9.98 5.56
C ALA A 57 -0.19 -10.54 6.86
N GLY A 58 -1.40 -11.09 6.77
CA GLY A 58 -2.02 -11.88 7.84
C GLY A 58 -3.44 -11.45 8.17
N ALA A 59 -4.12 -12.26 8.99
CA ALA A 59 -5.46 -11.92 9.48
C ALA A 59 -5.43 -10.60 10.23
N PHE A 60 -6.49 -9.80 10.07
CA PHE A 60 -6.70 -8.62 10.90
C PHE A 60 -7.22 -9.09 12.27
N GLY A 61 -6.55 -8.68 13.34
CA GLY A 61 -6.88 -9.00 14.72
C GLY A 61 -7.06 -7.73 15.55
#